data_AF-A0A9D6H3Z2-F1
#
_entry.id   AF-A0A9D6H3Z2-F1
#
_cell.length_a   1.000
_cell.length_b   1.000
_cell.length_c   1.000
_cell.angle_alpha   90.00
_cell.angle_beta   90.00
_cell.angle_gamma   90.00
#
_symmetry.space_group_name_H-M   'P 1'
#
loop_
_entity.id
_entity.type
_entity.pdbx_description
1 polymer ?
#
loop_
_entity_poly.entity_id
_entity_poly.type
_entity_poly.pdbx_seq_one_letter_code
_entity_poly.pdbx_strand_id
1 'polypeptide(L)'
;MGQQVEDSSTDETILEEASQRLPWWRSWKVMLPLWLGIGGLVWLGLHFNVDRSVIAGSVVAVGLVSNAFAWLLGLITLVPVIGPLIAKILSIGFVWLLNAVGYLVSYIAIRRGYSKDVLTYRGLTVAVIIGIVVGFVLGKLV
;
A
#
# COMPACT_ATOMS: atom_id res chain seq x y z
N MET A 1 -7.88 -1.77 57.57
CA MET A 1 -7.47 -0.53 56.88
C MET A 1 -6.60 -0.76 55.64
N GLY A 2 -5.98 -1.94 55.44
CA GLY A 2 -5.13 -2.22 54.26
C GLY A 2 -5.85 -2.72 53.00
N GLN A 3 -7.12 -3.12 53.09
CA GLN A 3 -7.85 -3.73 51.97
C GLN A 3 -8.49 -2.70 51.02
N GLN A 4 -8.65 -1.46 51.49
CA GLN A 4 -9.26 -0.35 50.74
C GLN A 4 -8.23 0.42 49.89
N VAL A 5 -6.94 0.20 50.13
CA VAL A 5 -5.82 0.83 49.38
C VAL A 5 -5.43 -0.02 48.16
N GLU A 6 -5.61 -1.33 48.24
CA GLU A 6 -5.26 -2.28 47.17
C GLU A 6 -6.30 -2.31 46.04
N ASP A 7 -7.57 -2.04 46.38
CA ASP A 7 -8.66 -1.89 45.41
C ASP A 7 -8.50 -0.60 44.59
N SER A 8 -8.12 0.50 45.24
CA SER A 8 -7.90 1.79 44.56
C SER A 8 -6.74 1.79 43.58
N SER A 9 -5.64 1.09 43.88
CA SER A 9 -4.50 1.01 42.94
C SER A 9 -4.79 0.11 41.75
N THR A 10 -5.61 -0.93 41.95
CA THR A 10 -6.00 -1.84 40.87
C THR A 10 -6.96 -1.14 39.91
N ASP A 11 -7.95 -0.42 40.41
CA ASP A 11 -8.87 0.36 39.59
C ASP A 11 -8.14 1.44 38.77
N GLU A 12 -7.20 2.18 39.37
CA GLU A 12 -6.43 3.21 38.65
C GLU A 12 -5.62 2.61 37.48
N THR A 13 -5.04 1.41 37.64
CA THR A 13 -4.33 0.72 36.54
C THR A 13 -5.27 0.24 35.43
N ILE A 14 -6.48 -0.20 35.77
CA ILE A 14 -7.50 -0.66 34.80
C ILE A 14 -8.05 0.54 34.02
N LEU A 15 -8.19 1.70 34.68
CA LEU A 15 -8.64 2.93 34.05
C LEU A 15 -7.55 3.55 33.15
N GLU A 16 -6.27 3.43 33.52
CA GLU A 16 -5.15 3.81 32.64
C GLU A 16 -5.05 2.93 31.39
N GLU A 17 -5.17 1.60 31.50
CA GLU A 17 -5.17 0.68 30.34
C GLU A 17 -6.34 0.92 29.38
N ALA A 18 -7.52 1.28 29.90
CA ALA A 18 -8.69 1.61 29.08
C ALA A 18 -8.49 2.92 28.27
N SER A 19 -7.71 3.87 28.81
CA SER A 19 -7.46 5.18 28.20
C SER A 19 -6.41 5.18 27.08
N GLN A 20 -5.53 4.16 27.02
CA GLN A 20 -4.55 4.00 25.93
C GLN A 20 -5.17 3.48 24.62
N ARG A 21 -6.48 3.26 24.58
CA ARG A 21 -7.24 3.02 23.34
C ARG A 21 -7.42 4.33 22.58
N LEU A 22 -6.39 4.69 21.80
CA LEU A 22 -6.33 5.86 20.91
C LEU A 22 -7.66 6.18 20.20
N PRO A 23 -8.04 7.47 20.07
CA PRO A 23 -9.38 7.89 19.66
C PRO A 23 -9.64 7.63 18.17
N TRP A 24 -10.53 6.67 17.91
CA TRP A 24 -11.07 6.25 16.60
C TRP A 24 -11.59 7.42 15.71
N TRP A 25 -11.94 8.57 16.29
CA TRP A 25 -12.55 9.70 15.58
C TRP A 25 -11.59 10.51 14.67
N ARG A 26 -10.27 10.38 14.84
CA ARG A 26 -9.29 11.18 14.07
C ARG A 26 -9.05 10.64 12.66
N SER A 27 -9.36 9.37 12.40
CA SER A 27 -9.14 8.68 11.13
C SER A 27 -10.18 9.03 10.05
N TRP A 28 -11.28 9.70 10.41
CA TRP A 28 -12.37 9.98 9.47
C TRP A 28 -11.94 10.91 8.32
N LYS A 29 -11.01 11.83 8.63
CA LYS A 29 -10.35 12.69 7.64
C LYS A 29 -9.39 11.96 6.70
N VAL A 30 -8.92 10.76 7.07
CA VAL A 30 -8.06 9.90 6.24
C VAL A 30 -8.91 8.89 5.46
N MET A 31 -9.99 8.39 6.05
CA MET A 31 -10.96 7.51 5.39
C MET A 31 -11.69 8.23 4.26
N LEU A 32 -12.07 9.50 4.42
CA LEU A 32 -12.73 10.28 3.36
C LEU A 32 -11.93 10.35 2.04
N PRO A 33 -10.66 10.80 2.03
CA PRO A 33 -9.86 10.82 0.82
C PRO A 33 -9.52 9.40 0.32
N LEU A 34 -9.44 8.39 1.19
CA LEU A 34 -9.27 7.00 0.78
C LEU A 34 -10.50 6.49 0.00
N TRP A 35 -11.71 6.74 0.52
CA TRP A 35 -12.96 6.41 -0.15
C TRP A 35 -13.14 7.18 -1.45
N LEU A 36 -12.75 8.45 -1.46
CA LEU A 36 -12.79 9.30 -2.65
C LEU A 36 -11.77 8.82 -3.69
N GLY A 37 -10.60 8.33 -3.26
CA GLY A 37 -9.60 7.70 -4.11
C GLY A 37 -10.09 6.38 -4.72
N ILE A 38 -10.73 5.52 -3.93
CA ILE A 38 -11.33 4.26 -4.41
C ILE A 38 -12.47 4.57 -5.38
N GLY A 39 -13.36 5.50 -5.04
CA GLY A 39 -14.44 5.95 -5.91
C GLY A 39 -13.93 6.55 -7.23
N GLY A 40 -12.85 7.34 -7.17
CA GLY A 40 -12.16 7.86 -8.34
C GLY A 40 -11.55 6.77 -9.22
N LEU A 41 -10.97 5.73 -8.61
CA LEU A 41 -10.42 4.58 -9.33
C LEU A 41 -11.52 3.81 -10.09
N VAL A 42 -12.66 3.60 -9.43
CA VAL A 42 -13.84 2.95 -10.03
C VAL A 42 -14.41 3.83 -11.16
N TRP A 43 -14.53 5.14 -10.94
CA TRP A 43 -14.99 6.09 -11.95
C TRP A 43 -14.06 6.13 -13.17
N LEU A 44 -12.74 6.10 -12.95
CA LEU A 44 -11.74 6.07 -14.03
C LEU A 44 -11.86 4.78 -14.86
N GLY A 45 -12.09 3.64 -14.21
CA GLY A 45 -12.36 2.37 -14.88
C GLY A 45 -13.63 2.38 -15.73
N LEU A 46 -14.67 3.08 -15.26
CA LEU A 46 -15.92 3.26 -16.02
C LEU A 46 -15.76 4.25 -17.18
N HIS A 47 -15.04 5.37 -16.99
CA HIS A 47 -14.83 6.38 -18.02
C HIS A 47 -13.97 5.88 -19.18
N PHE A 48 -12.99 4.99 -18.91
CA PHE A 48 -12.15 4.42 -19.97
C PHE A 48 -12.81 3.28 -20.76
N ASN A 49 -14.10 2.96 -20.50
CA ASN A 49 -14.83 1.85 -21.11
C ASN A 49 -14.03 0.53 -21.04
N VAL A 50 -13.32 0.34 -19.92
CA VAL A 50 -12.41 -0.80 -19.75
C VAL A 50 -13.24 -2.09 -19.77
N ASP A 51 -12.85 -3.01 -20.65
CA ASP A 51 -13.52 -4.30 -20.80
C ASP A 51 -13.75 -4.95 -19.42
N ARG A 52 -14.98 -5.45 -19.20
CA ARG A 52 -15.42 -6.02 -17.92
C ARG A 52 -14.48 -7.13 -17.43
N SER A 53 -13.85 -7.85 -18.36
CA SER A 53 -12.85 -8.88 -18.11
C SER A 53 -11.54 -8.32 -17.54
N VAL A 54 -11.11 -7.13 -17.95
CA VAL A 54 -9.89 -6.49 -17.43
C VAL A 54 -10.12 -5.97 -16.02
N ILE A 55 -11.30 -5.39 -15.75
CA ILE A 55 -11.70 -4.95 -14.41
C ILE A 55 -11.81 -6.17 -13.47
N ALA A 56 -12.51 -7.21 -13.88
CA ALA A 56 -12.62 -8.44 -13.09
C ALA A 56 -11.26 -9.10 -12.86
N GLY A 57 -10.44 -9.22 -13.90
CA GLY A 57 -9.10 -9.81 -13.81
C GLY A 57 -8.18 -9.03 -12.88
N SER A 58 -8.20 -7.70 -12.93
CA SER A 58 -7.40 -6.85 -12.04
C SER A 58 -7.90 -6.90 -10.59
N VAL A 59 -9.21 -6.87 -10.34
CA VAL A 59 -9.77 -7.04 -8.98
C VAL A 59 -9.42 -8.40 -8.39
N VAL A 60 -9.53 -9.48 -9.17
CA VAL A 60 -9.15 -10.83 -8.73
C VAL A 60 -7.65 -10.91 -8.47
N ALA A 61 -6.82 -10.36 -9.37
CA ALA A 61 -5.37 -10.33 -9.18
C ALA A 61 -4.99 -9.59 -7.90
N VAL A 62 -5.55 -8.39 -7.67
CA VAL A 62 -5.31 -7.62 -6.44
C VAL A 62 -5.77 -8.41 -5.22
N GLY A 63 -6.96 -9.01 -5.25
CA GLY A 63 -7.48 -9.81 -4.15
C GLY A 63 -6.59 -11.02 -3.81
N LEU A 64 -6.12 -11.75 -4.84
CA LEU A 64 -5.21 -12.89 -4.67
C LEU A 64 -3.87 -12.47 -4.07
N VAL A 65 -3.30 -11.38 -4.58
CA VAL A 65 -2.03 -10.83 -4.07
C VAL A 65 -2.20 -10.37 -2.63
N SER A 66 -3.24 -9.60 -2.31
CA SER A 66 -3.53 -9.16 -0.94
C SER A 66 -3.70 -10.33 0.03
N ASN A 67 -4.38 -11.40 -0.40
CA ASN A 67 -4.55 -12.60 0.43
C ASN A 67 -3.21 -13.32 0.65
N ALA A 68 -2.38 -13.44 -0.39
CA ALA A 68 -1.03 -14.01 -0.27
C ALA A 68 -0.17 -13.22 0.73
N PHE A 69 -0.25 -11.89 0.71
CA PHE A 69 0.41 -11.03 1.71
C PHE A 69 -0.11 -11.25 3.13
N ALA A 70 -1.42 -11.46 3.32
CA ALA A 70 -1.99 -11.76 4.63
C ALA A 70 -1.45 -13.08 5.20
N TRP A 71 -1.35 -14.13 4.37
CA TRP A 71 -0.70 -15.39 4.75
C TRP A 71 0.78 -15.20 5.08
N LEU A 72 1.49 -14.39 4.28
CA LEU A 72 2.89 -14.06 4.50
C LEU A 72 3.11 -13.39 5.87
N LEU A 73 2.30 -12.37 6.17
CA LEU A 73 2.33 -11.65 7.44
C LEU A 73 1.98 -12.57 8.61
N GLY A 74 0.98 -13.44 8.45
CA GLY A 74 0.64 -14.47 9.44
C GLY A 74 1.80 -15.44 9.73
N LEU A 75 2.58 -15.81 8.72
CA LEU A 75 3.80 -16.60 8.89
C LEU A 75 4.90 -15.84 9.65
N ILE A 76 5.07 -14.54 9.35
CA ILE A 76 6.06 -13.68 10.02
C ILE A 76 5.73 -13.52 11.51
N THR A 77 4.45 -13.33 11.85
CA THR A 77 4.02 -13.18 13.25
C THR A 77 4.10 -14.51 14.01
N LEU A 78 3.87 -15.63 13.34
CA LEU A 78 3.95 -16.95 13.94
C LEU A 78 5.39 -17.36 14.28
N VAL A 79 6.37 -17.01 13.44
CA VAL A 79 7.78 -17.39 13.64
C VAL A 79 8.71 -16.17 13.44
N PRO A 80 9.26 -15.59 14.52
CA PRO A 80 10.00 -14.32 14.46
C PRO A 80 11.29 -14.36 13.63
N VAL A 81 11.91 -15.53 13.47
CA VAL A 81 13.12 -15.72 12.63
C VAL A 81 12.79 -15.65 11.13
N ILE A 82 11.56 -15.95 10.74
CA ILE A 82 11.12 -15.97 9.33
C ILE A 82 10.92 -14.54 8.80
N GLY A 83 10.60 -13.58 9.68
CA GLY A 83 10.43 -12.16 9.33
C GLY A 83 11.59 -11.58 8.51
N PRO A 84 12.83 -11.60 9.04
CA PRO A 84 14.01 -11.08 8.33
C PRO A 84 14.31 -11.81 7.01
N LEU A 85 14.07 -13.12 6.95
CA LEU A 85 14.29 -13.94 5.75
C LEU A 85 13.32 -13.56 4.64
N ILE A 86 12.02 -13.47 4.96
CA ILE A 86 10.99 -13.07 4.00
C ILE A 86 11.23 -11.64 3.53
N ALA A 87 11.57 -10.71 4.42
CA ALA A 87 11.86 -9.33 4.04
C ALA A 87 12.99 -9.24 3.00
N LYS A 88 14.06 -10.05 3.15
CA LYS A 88 15.16 -10.10 2.17
C LYS A 88 14.71 -10.63 0.80
N ILE A 89 13.92 -11.70 0.77
CA ILE A 89 13.42 -12.30 -0.47
C ILE A 89 12.41 -11.36 -1.15
N LEU A 90 11.56 -10.71 -0.37
CA LEU A 90 10.60 -9.75 -0.88
C LEU A 90 11.29 -8.50 -1.43
N SER A 91 12.35 -8.02 -0.77
CA SER A 91 13.17 -6.92 -1.30
C SER A 91 13.82 -7.24 -2.64
N ILE A 92 14.41 -8.44 -2.82
CA ILE A 92 15.02 -8.80 -4.12
C ILE A 92 13.94 -8.92 -5.21
N GLY A 93 12.77 -9.47 -4.88
CA GLY A 93 11.62 -9.54 -5.79
C GLY A 93 11.08 -8.16 -6.13
N PHE A 94 11.02 -7.24 -5.16
CA PHE A 94 10.56 -5.88 -5.36
C PHE A 94 11.49 -5.08 -6.28
N VAL A 95 12.81 -5.25 -6.16
CA VAL A 95 13.78 -4.66 -7.08
C VAL A 95 13.57 -5.16 -8.51
N TRP A 96 13.34 -6.47 -8.68
CA TRP A 96 12.99 -7.05 -9.98
C TRP A 96 11.66 -6.54 -10.52
N LEU A 97 10.66 -6.34 -9.66
CA LEU A 97 9.36 -5.82 -10.04
C LEU A 97 9.46 -4.37 -10.51
N LEU A 98 10.20 -3.52 -9.80
CA LEU A 98 10.50 -2.15 -10.23
C LEU A 98 11.25 -2.14 -11.57
N ASN A 99 12.18 -3.05 -11.78
CA ASN A 99 12.90 -3.20 -13.03
C ASN A 99 11.97 -3.60 -14.19
N ALA A 100 11.06 -4.55 -13.96
CA ALA A 100 10.03 -4.95 -14.92
C ALA A 100 9.07 -3.80 -15.26
N VAL A 101 8.69 -2.98 -14.28
CA VAL A 101 7.90 -1.75 -14.53
C VAL A 101 8.70 -0.77 -15.41
N GLY A 102 9.99 -0.59 -15.14
CA GLY A 102 10.87 0.23 -15.98
C GLY A 102 10.93 -0.25 -17.44
N TYR A 103 11.01 -1.57 -17.65
CA TYR A 103 10.93 -2.17 -18.99
C TYR A 103 9.54 -2.03 -19.61
N LEU A 104 8.46 -2.19 -18.85
CA LEU A 104 7.09 -2.05 -19.34
C LEU A 104 6.82 -0.62 -19.82
N VAL A 105 7.24 0.38 -19.04
CA VAL A 105 7.16 1.80 -19.41
C VAL A 105 8.00 2.07 -20.66
N SER A 106 9.22 1.54 -20.73
CA SER A 106 10.08 1.66 -21.92
C SER A 106 9.46 0.98 -23.16
N TYR A 107 8.81 -0.17 -22.98
CA TYR A 107 8.13 -0.90 -24.05
C TYR A 107 6.93 -0.12 -24.58
N ILE A 108 6.09 0.44 -23.70
CA ILE A 108 4.95 1.29 -24.08
C ILE A 108 5.43 2.55 -24.82
N ALA A 109 6.55 3.13 -24.37
CA ALA A 109 7.18 4.29 -25.00
C ALA A 109 7.63 3.97 -26.44
N ILE A 110 8.26 2.82 -26.67
CA ILE A 110 8.69 2.39 -28.01
C ILE A 110 7.50 2.05 -28.90
N ARG A 111 6.49 1.34 -28.38
CA ARG A 111 5.33 0.86 -29.15
C ARG A 111 4.44 1.99 -29.68
N ARG A 112 4.49 3.17 -29.06
CA ARG A 112 3.67 4.33 -29.42
C ARG A 112 4.28 5.22 -30.52
N GLY A 113 5.39 4.80 -31.12
CA GLY A 113 5.88 5.39 -32.38
C GLY A 113 6.52 6.77 -32.28
N TYR A 114 6.99 7.18 -31.10
CA TYR A 114 7.80 8.40 -30.98
C TYR A 114 9.29 8.06 -31.11
N SER A 115 9.89 8.63 -32.16
CA SER A 115 11.28 8.46 -32.55
C SER A 115 12.24 8.50 -31.36
N LYS A 116 13.19 7.57 -31.40
CA LYS A 116 14.11 7.12 -30.34
C LYS A 116 14.99 8.17 -29.66
N ASP A 117 14.91 9.46 -30.03
CA ASP A 117 15.82 10.50 -29.53
C ASP A 117 15.25 11.37 -28.39
N VAL A 118 13.98 11.76 -28.42
CA VAL A 118 13.42 12.63 -27.36
C VAL A 118 12.89 11.85 -26.16
N LEU A 119 12.54 10.58 -26.37
CA LEU A 119 11.83 9.76 -25.39
C LEU A 119 12.77 9.03 -24.42
N THR A 120 14.02 8.79 -24.84
CA THR A 120 15.07 8.17 -24.03
C THR A 120 15.43 9.00 -22.79
N TYR A 121 15.29 10.33 -22.86
CA TYR A 121 15.51 11.21 -21.72
C TYR A 121 14.20 11.76 -21.12
N ARG A 122 13.26 12.21 -21.96
CA ARG A 122 12.01 12.84 -21.47
C ARG A 122 11.00 11.82 -20.95
N GLY A 123 10.82 10.69 -21.64
CA GLY A 123 9.94 9.62 -21.19
C GLY A 123 10.42 9.00 -19.88
N LEU A 124 11.74 8.79 -19.77
CA LEU A 124 12.38 8.33 -18.54
C LEU A 124 12.19 9.34 -17.39
N THR A 125 12.41 10.63 -17.67
CA THR A 125 12.22 11.70 -16.66
C THR A 125 10.76 11.77 -16.20
N VAL A 126 9.80 11.69 -17.12
CA VAL A 126 8.36 11.68 -16.78
C VAL A 126 8.01 10.44 -15.95
N ALA A 127 8.52 9.26 -16.29
CA ALA A 127 8.30 8.05 -15.51
C ALA A 127 8.88 8.15 -14.08
N VAL A 128 10.09 8.70 -13.96
CA VAL A 128 10.76 8.95 -12.68
C VAL A 128 10.00 10.00 -11.86
N ILE A 129 9.58 11.11 -12.49
CA ILE A 129 8.78 12.15 -11.82
C ILE A 129 7.46 11.57 -11.34
N ILE A 130 6.74 10.78 -12.16
CA ILE A 130 5.49 10.13 -11.74
C ILE A 130 5.75 9.20 -10.55
N GLY A 131 6.79 8.36 -10.62
CA GLY A 131 7.16 7.46 -9.54
C GLY A 131 7.49 8.20 -8.23
N ILE A 132 8.28 9.28 -8.30
CA ILE A 132 8.65 10.10 -7.15
C ILE A 132 7.44 10.85 -6.60
N VAL A 133 6.58 11.41 -7.45
CA VAL A 133 5.37 12.14 -7.02
C VAL A 133 4.41 11.19 -6.30
N VAL A 134 4.16 10.01 -6.88
CA VAL A 134 3.30 8.99 -6.23
C VAL A 134 3.92 8.53 -4.92
N GLY A 135 5.24 8.26 -4.90
CA GLY A 135 5.95 7.89 -3.68
C GLY A 135 5.94 8.98 -2.60
N PHE A 136 6.10 10.24 -2.99
CA PHE A 136 6.04 11.40 -2.09
C PHE A 136 4.65 11.55 -1.49
N VAL A 137 3.59 11.49 -2.30
CA VAL A 137 2.20 11.60 -1.81
C VAL A 137 1.88 10.47 -0.84
N LEU A 138 2.27 9.23 -1.14
CA LEU A 138 2.07 8.08 -0.25
C LEU A 138 2.87 8.22 1.05
N GLY A 139 4.14 8.65 0.97
CA GLY A 139 5.01 8.84 2.13
C GLY A 139 4.61 10.03 3.01
N LYS A 140 3.91 11.03 2.46
CA LYS A 140 3.34 12.16 3.21
C LYS A 140 1.99 11.82 3.86
N LEU A 141 1.33 10.75 3.40
CA LEU A 141 0.04 10.28 3.91
C LEU A 141 0.18 9.24 5.04
N VAL A 142 1.34 8.60 5.16
CA VAL A 142 1.71 7.69 6.26
C VAL A 142 2.30 8.45 7.44
#